data_AF-W9YQJ0-F1
#
_entry.id   AF-W9YQJ0-F1
#
_cell.length_a   1.000
_cell.length_b   1.000
_cell.length_c   1.000
_cell.angle_alpha   90.00
_cell.angle_beta   90.00
_cell.angle_gamma   90.00
#
_symmetry.space_group_name_H-M   'P 1'
#
loop_
_entity.id
_entity.type
_entity.pdbx_description
1 polymer ?
#
loop_
_entity_poly.entity_id
_entity_poly.type
_entity_poly.pdbx_seq_one_letter_code
_entity_poly.pdbx_strand_id
1 'polypeptide(L)'
;MQTKHFVNDANKLVAAALRSLAITRPELTLDAENKVLYAPEIRDGASHVSIISGGGSGHEPSFTGFVGEGFLSASVAGTVFASPSSRQVLAAIENVDGSKGVLVTVMNYTGDVLNFGVALEKAKARNPALQIEMLVVGDDVGVPRSRAGKVGRRGIAGTVLVHKVTGALAAAGYELPDVVRVGRLVAQNLASIGVSLSHVHVPGRPRGDASAEGLLAPDEVEIGMGIHNEAGCGRSSGGDAELPSVVSEMLRQLLDPSDAERNFLPTRTAEAVVLINNLGALSVLELGAVVTEVVDQLQGQYHITPVRVFAGTFMTSLDGPGFSVTLLNMVDTGVKMSLLELLDAPSNVTGWQVPERRDISSGKRGDKTGTTSKTDSPKSEQECLLECDLEMAQRRLEHGLKTIIAAEPEVTKYDSIVGDGDCGTTLKRGAEAVLNSLSTYPPKNIIALLDQVAAAVEDSMDGTSGALYAIFLNSLTHYFKLYANQKATVDTKFWTEALASTLSALAKYTPAQVGDRTLVDALLPFAHALQSTGNLQQASQAAKDGAAKTASMRPGLGRTVYIGNDESWFGKIPDPGAWGLSKFFDGLAQQ
;
A
#
# COMPACT_ATOMS: atom_id res chain seq x y z
N MET A 1 3.36 -16.19 -7.31
CA MET A 1 4.60 -16.22 -6.50
C MET A 1 5.81 -15.74 -7.30
N GLN A 2 6.51 -14.70 -6.81
CA GLN A 2 7.81 -14.28 -7.36
C GLN A 2 8.91 -15.26 -6.90
N THR A 3 9.88 -15.56 -7.77
CA THR A 3 11.01 -16.47 -7.45
C THR A 3 12.38 -15.82 -7.64
N LYS A 4 12.40 -14.56 -8.07
CA LYS A 4 13.63 -13.81 -8.37
C LYS A 4 14.11 -13.10 -7.11
N HIS A 5 15.40 -13.22 -6.85
CA HIS A 5 16.11 -12.55 -5.76
C HIS A 5 17.35 -11.86 -6.31
N PHE A 6 17.70 -10.68 -5.78
CA PHE A 6 18.97 -10.01 -6.12
C PHE A 6 20.18 -10.79 -5.61
N VAL A 7 20.02 -11.54 -4.50
CA VAL A 7 21.04 -12.43 -3.94
C VAL A 7 20.41 -13.80 -3.73
N ASN A 8 20.84 -14.80 -4.50
CA ASN A 8 20.29 -16.16 -4.41
C ASN A 8 20.98 -17.03 -3.35
N ASP A 9 22.17 -16.66 -2.88
CA ASP A 9 22.84 -17.36 -1.78
C ASP A 9 22.30 -16.84 -0.44
N ALA A 10 21.45 -17.62 0.21
CA ALA A 10 20.80 -17.25 1.47
C ALA A 10 21.80 -16.94 2.60
N ASN A 11 22.93 -17.65 2.67
CA ASN A 11 23.93 -17.40 3.70
C ASN A 11 24.64 -16.06 3.49
N LYS A 12 25.01 -15.76 2.23
CA LYS A 12 25.58 -14.45 1.88
C LYS A 12 24.58 -13.32 2.12
N LEU A 13 23.29 -13.55 1.84
CA LEU A 13 22.24 -12.57 2.08
C LEU A 13 22.11 -12.24 3.57
N VAL A 14 22.02 -13.25 4.45
CA VAL A 14 21.96 -13.05 5.90
C VAL A 14 23.20 -12.31 6.42
N ALA A 15 24.40 -12.74 6.01
CA ALA A 15 25.64 -12.08 6.44
C ALA A 15 25.71 -10.61 5.97
N ALA A 16 25.26 -10.31 4.75
CA ALA A 16 25.20 -8.95 4.23
C ALA A 16 24.17 -8.09 4.96
N ALA A 17 23.00 -8.65 5.30
CA ALA A 17 21.95 -7.96 6.05
C ALA A 17 22.40 -7.61 7.48
N LEU A 18 23.09 -8.51 8.18
CA LEU A 18 23.66 -8.21 9.51
C LEU A 18 24.75 -7.14 9.43
N ARG A 19 25.63 -7.26 8.43
CA ARG A 19 26.73 -6.29 8.22
C ARG A 19 26.20 -4.91 7.85
N SER A 20 25.09 -4.82 7.11
CA SER A 20 24.52 -3.52 6.72
C SER A 20 24.10 -2.71 7.95
N LEU A 21 23.54 -3.35 8.98
CA LEU A 21 23.16 -2.69 10.22
C LEU A 21 24.37 -2.16 11.00
N ALA A 22 25.47 -2.91 11.08
CA ALA A 22 26.71 -2.40 11.69
C ALA A 22 27.35 -1.25 10.88
N ILE A 23 27.13 -1.21 9.56
CA ILE A 23 27.60 -0.10 8.71
C ILE A 23 26.74 1.15 8.91
N THR A 24 25.41 1.00 8.96
CA THR A 24 24.48 2.13 9.10
C THR A 24 24.32 2.60 10.53
N ARG A 25 24.72 1.79 11.51
CA ARG A 25 24.72 2.08 12.95
C ARG A 25 26.07 1.72 13.57
N PRO A 26 27.08 2.59 13.45
CA PRO A 26 28.45 2.33 13.93
C PRO A 26 28.57 2.07 15.43
N GLU A 27 27.55 2.43 16.21
CA GLU A 27 27.45 2.11 17.63
C GLU A 27 27.14 0.62 17.91
N LEU A 28 26.68 -0.14 16.92
CA LEU A 28 26.39 -1.57 17.05
C LEU A 28 27.61 -2.41 16.68
N THR A 29 27.78 -3.55 17.36
CA THR A 29 28.86 -4.51 17.09
C THR A 29 28.29 -5.79 16.49
N LEU A 30 28.96 -6.31 15.45
CA LEU A 30 28.63 -7.57 14.79
C LEU A 30 29.65 -8.65 15.15
N ASP A 31 29.20 -9.68 15.86
CA ASP A 31 29.87 -10.97 15.90
C ASP A 31 29.43 -11.78 14.67
N ALA A 32 30.24 -11.67 13.62
CA ALA A 32 29.95 -12.29 12.32
C ALA A 32 30.02 -13.82 12.35
N GLU A 33 30.84 -14.40 13.24
CA GLU A 33 30.96 -15.86 13.37
C GLU A 33 29.66 -16.46 13.92
N ASN A 34 29.12 -15.84 14.98
CA ASN A 34 27.91 -16.33 15.63
C ASN A 34 26.62 -15.71 15.08
N LYS A 35 26.71 -14.76 14.13
CA LYS A 35 25.57 -14.03 13.56
C LYS A 35 24.78 -13.26 14.63
N VAL A 36 25.50 -12.57 15.50
CA VAL A 36 24.93 -11.77 16.59
C VAL A 36 25.22 -10.30 16.33
N LEU A 37 24.18 -9.47 16.31
CA LEU A 37 24.32 -8.03 16.38
C LEU A 37 23.91 -7.57 17.78
N TYR A 38 24.72 -6.74 18.42
CA TYR A 38 24.47 -6.27 19.77
C TYR A 38 24.92 -4.81 19.96
N ALA A 39 24.28 -4.14 20.92
CA ALA A 39 24.72 -2.84 21.41
C ALA A 39 25.75 -3.07 22.53
N PRO A 40 27.01 -2.64 22.37
CA PRO A 40 28.01 -2.75 23.42
C PRO A 40 27.64 -1.86 24.62
N GLU A 41 28.16 -2.20 25.80
CA GLU A 41 27.96 -1.42 27.02
C GLU A 41 28.30 0.06 26.81
N ILE A 42 27.36 0.95 27.14
CA ILE A 42 27.61 2.39 27.23
C ILE A 42 28.50 2.58 28.45
N ARG A 43 29.80 2.83 28.24
CA ARG A 43 30.81 2.99 29.31
C ARG A 43 30.47 4.03 30.40
N ASP A 44 29.54 4.95 30.11
CA ASP A 44 29.09 6.01 31.02
C ASP A 44 27.59 5.92 31.43
N GLY A 45 26.90 4.82 31.08
CA GLY A 45 25.47 4.62 31.35
C GLY A 45 25.20 3.70 32.55
N ALA A 46 24.04 3.88 33.21
CA ALA A 46 23.58 2.94 34.23
C ALA A 46 23.21 1.58 33.58
N SER A 47 23.71 0.47 34.14
CA SER A 47 23.32 -0.88 33.73
C SER A 47 21.81 -1.09 33.89
N HIS A 48 21.23 -1.82 32.95
CA HIS A 48 19.80 -2.17 32.91
C HIS A 48 19.65 -3.62 32.46
N VAL A 49 18.43 -4.16 32.57
CA VAL A 49 18.11 -5.53 32.13
C VAL A 49 18.41 -5.66 30.62
N SER A 50 19.21 -6.64 30.25
CA SER A 50 19.48 -6.91 28.83
C SER A 50 18.36 -7.71 28.19
N ILE A 51 17.87 -7.27 27.03
CA ILE A 51 16.82 -7.98 26.27
C ILE A 51 17.43 -8.61 25.02
N ILE A 52 17.28 -9.93 24.87
CA ILE A 52 17.79 -10.69 23.73
C ILE A 52 16.63 -11.35 23.01
N SER A 53 16.62 -11.25 21.68
CA SER A 53 15.72 -12.03 20.84
C SER A 53 16.43 -12.57 19.60
N GLY A 54 15.72 -13.31 18.77
CA GLY A 54 16.28 -13.90 17.56
C GLY A 54 15.38 -14.95 16.97
N GLY A 55 15.88 -15.60 15.92
CA GLY A 55 15.13 -16.61 15.17
C GLY A 55 15.73 -16.81 13.78
N GLY A 56 15.00 -17.51 12.93
CA GLY A 56 15.34 -17.60 11.51
C GLY A 56 15.40 -16.20 10.87
N SER A 57 16.29 -16.03 9.88
CA SER A 57 16.31 -14.81 9.06
C SER A 57 15.17 -14.81 8.03
N GLY A 58 14.93 -13.66 7.40
CA GLY A 58 13.84 -13.48 6.44
C GLY A 58 12.60 -12.82 7.02
N HIS A 59 12.71 -12.25 8.23
CA HIS A 59 11.66 -11.49 8.89
C HIS A 59 12.05 -10.02 9.15
N GLU A 60 13.14 -9.56 8.54
CA GLU A 60 13.70 -8.24 8.76
C GLU A 60 12.61 -7.14 8.59
N PRO A 61 12.52 -6.16 9.51
CA PRO A 61 13.51 -5.83 10.53
C PRO A 61 13.52 -6.73 11.78
N SER A 62 12.58 -7.66 11.93
CA SER A 62 12.63 -8.65 13.01
C SER A 62 13.83 -9.60 12.85
N PHE A 63 14.74 -9.74 13.81
CA PHE A 63 14.86 -8.95 15.04
C PHE A 63 16.05 -7.99 15.04
N THR A 64 16.95 -8.11 14.07
CA THR A 64 18.22 -7.38 14.11
C THR A 64 18.04 -5.87 13.92
N GLY A 65 17.02 -5.43 13.19
CA GLY A 65 16.68 -4.01 13.06
C GLY A 65 16.18 -3.38 14.37
N PHE A 66 15.88 -4.18 15.38
CA PHE A 66 15.42 -3.74 16.70
C PHE A 66 16.52 -3.72 17.76
N VAL A 67 17.79 -3.89 17.39
CA VAL A 67 18.92 -3.78 18.32
C VAL A 67 19.26 -2.31 18.56
N GLY A 68 19.21 -1.88 19.82
CA GLY A 68 19.50 -0.51 20.26
C GLY A 68 18.67 -0.09 21.47
N GLU A 69 18.92 1.14 21.93
CA GLU A 69 18.29 1.70 23.12
C GLU A 69 16.75 1.70 23.03
N GLY A 70 16.09 1.31 24.14
CA GLY A 70 14.64 1.24 24.25
C GLY A 70 14.00 -0.01 23.63
N PHE A 71 14.81 -0.97 23.15
CA PHE A 71 14.33 -2.19 22.49
C PHE A 71 15.21 -3.42 22.83
N LEU A 72 15.96 -4.02 21.89
CA LEU A 72 16.83 -5.19 22.16
C LEU A 72 18.27 -4.77 22.44
N SER A 73 18.90 -5.40 23.42
CA SER A 73 20.36 -5.31 23.66
C SER A 73 21.15 -6.14 22.64
N ALA A 74 20.60 -7.30 22.24
CA ALA A 74 21.18 -8.13 21.18
C ALA A 74 20.12 -8.89 20.39
N SER A 75 20.47 -9.22 19.14
CA SER A 75 19.71 -10.12 18.29
C SER A 75 20.62 -11.21 17.71
N VAL A 76 20.11 -12.44 17.69
CA VAL A 76 20.78 -13.59 17.09
C VAL A 76 20.02 -14.11 15.86
N ALA A 77 20.73 -14.20 14.74
CA ALA A 77 20.14 -14.62 13.46
C ALA A 77 20.54 -16.05 13.08
N GLY A 78 19.54 -16.85 12.71
CA GLY A 78 19.71 -18.18 12.16
C GLY A 78 20.04 -18.18 10.66
N THR A 79 19.67 -19.25 9.97
CA THR A 79 19.54 -19.21 8.50
C THR A 79 18.12 -18.79 8.14
N VAL A 80 17.85 -18.53 6.85
CA VAL A 80 16.49 -18.13 6.43
C VAL A 80 15.48 -19.20 6.86
N PHE A 81 14.49 -18.79 7.66
CA PHE A 81 13.42 -19.62 8.24
C PHE A 81 13.89 -20.82 9.10
N ALA A 82 15.09 -20.76 9.65
CA ALA A 82 15.60 -21.78 10.56
C ALA A 82 16.28 -21.15 11.78
N SER A 83 15.87 -21.60 12.96
CA SER A 83 16.35 -21.14 14.26
C SER A 83 17.88 -21.10 14.35
N PRO A 84 18.48 -20.09 15.01
CA PRO A 84 19.90 -20.11 15.34
C PRO A 84 20.23 -21.27 16.28
N SER A 85 21.45 -21.77 16.20
CA SER A 85 21.91 -22.83 17.10
C SER A 85 22.05 -22.34 18.54
N SER A 86 21.90 -23.23 19.51
CA SER A 86 22.16 -22.90 20.93
C SER A 86 23.56 -22.32 21.21
N ARG A 87 24.56 -22.58 20.36
CA ARG A 87 25.89 -21.94 20.45
C ARG A 87 25.81 -20.45 20.13
N GLN A 88 25.12 -20.09 19.05
CA GLN A 88 24.96 -18.70 18.63
C GLN A 88 24.13 -17.91 19.64
N VAL A 89 23.06 -18.51 20.16
CA VAL A 89 22.24 -17.88 21.20
C VAL A 89 23.05 -17.66 22.49
N LEU A 90 23.87 -18.64 22.89
CA LEU A 90 24.76 -18.49 24.04
C LEU A 90 25.78 -17.36 23.84
N ALA A 91 26.35 -17.23 22.65
CA ALA A 91 27.22 -16.11 22.32
C ALA A 91 26.51 -14.75 22.46
N ALA A 92 25.23 -14.65 22.06
CA ALA A 92 24.45 -13.43 22.26
C ALA A 92 24.26 -13.10 23.76
N ILE A 93 24.00 -14.11 24.59
CA ILE A 93 23.90 -13.94 26.06
C ILE A 93 25.23 -13.48 26.66
N GLU A 94 26.35 -14.00 26.16
CA GLU A 94 27.70 -13.67 26.64
C GLU A 94 28.22 -12.31 26.12
N ASN A 95 27.61 -11.75 25.06
CA ASN A 95 28.00 -10.48 24.45
C ASN A 95 27.32 -9.24 25.07
N VAL A 96 26.36 -9.41 26.01
CA VAL A 96 25.62 -8.30 26.64
C VAL A 96 25.89 -8.21 28.15
N ASP A 97 25.58 -7.04 28.74
CA ASP A 97 25.66 -6.85 30.19
C ASP A 97 24.60 -7.68 30.92
N GLY A 98 25.04 -8.68 31.69
CA GLY A 98 24.18 -9.52 32.51
C GLY A 98 24.02 -9.06 33.96
N SER A 99 24.60 -7.93 34.37
CA SER A 99 24.67 -7.48 35.77
C SER A 99 23.31 -7.18 36.40
N LYS A 100 22.34 -6.74 35.60
CA LYS A 100 20.93 -6.54 35.98
C LYS A 100 20.00 -7.68 35.53
N GLY A 101 20.58 -8.76 35.03
CA GLY A 101 19.89 -9.91 34.49
C GLY A 101 19.52 -9.77 33.01
N VAL A 102 19.08 -10.88 32.43
CA VAL A 102 18.81 -11.03 31.00
C VAL A 102 17.41 -11.58 30.79
N LEU A 103 16.61 -10.92 29.95
CA LEU A 103 15.38 -11.47 29.41
C LEU A 103 15.61 -11.96 27.98
N VAL A 104 15.30 -13.23 27.74
CA VAL A 104 15.34 -13.83 26.41
C VAL A 104 13.92 -14.02 25.90
N THR A 105 13.54 -13.25 24.88
CA THR A 105 12.21 -13.29 24.24
C THR A 105 12.26 -14.14 22.98
N VAL A 106 11.31 -15.07 22.85
CA VAL A 106 11.36 -16.12 21.81
C VAL A 106 9.99 -16.28 21.16
N MET A 107 9.92 -16.28 19.83
CA MET A 107 8.71 -16.66 19.11
C MET A 107 8.38 -18.12 19.36
N ASN A 108 7.11 -18.48 19.48
CA ASN A 108 6.70 -19.84 19.81
C ASN A 108 6.78 -20.80 18.60
N TYR A 109 8.02 -21.11 18.20
CA TYR A 109 8.37 -22.16 17.26
C TYR A 109 9.26 -23.18 17.96
N THR A 110 9.02 -24.47 17.71
CA THR A 110 9.72 -25.56 18.42
C THR A 110 11.24 -25.45 18.32
N GLY A 111 11.77 -25.12 17.13
CA GLY A 111 13.21 -24.93 16.93
C GLY A 111 13.78 -23.81 17.79
N ASP A 112 13.08 -22.69 17.89
CA ASP A 112 13.49 -21.53 18.69
C ASP A 112 13.39 -21.85 20.18
N VAL A 113 12.25 -22.35 20.65
CA VAL A 113 12.04 -22.70 22.07
C VAL A 113 13.13 -23.66 22.58
N LEU A 114 13.50 -24.68 21.80
CA LEU A 114 14.52 -25.64 22.18
C LEU A 114 15.94 -25.06 22.13
N ASN A 115 16.34 -24.40 21.04
CA ASN A 115 17.70 -23.87 20.92
C ASN A 115 18.00 -22.78 21.95
N PHE A 116 17.03 -21.89 22.18
CA PHE A 116 17.16 -20.83 23.18
C PHE A 116 17.13 -21.40 24.59
N GLY A 117 16.24 -22.37 24.87
CA GLY A 117 16.21 -23.06 26.17
C GLY A 117 17.54 -23.74 26.51
N VAL A 118 18.15 -24.45 25.55
CA VAL A 118 19.48 -25.06 25.75
C VAL A 118 20.55 -24.00 26.01
N ALA A 119 20.49 -22.85 25.34
CA ALA A 119 21.44 -21.75 25.55
C ALA A 119 21.28 -21.13 26.96
N LEU A 120 20.05 -20.93 27.43
CA LEU A 120 19.78 -20.47 28.80
C LEU A 120 20.37 -21.40 29.85
N GLU A 121 20.12 -22.70 29.73
CA GLU A 121 20.63 -23.67 30.70
C GLU A 121 22.16 -23.74 30.68
N LYS A 122 22.79 -23.58 29.51
CA LYS A 122 24.25 -23.43 29.40
C LYS A 122 24.76 -22.14 30.06
N ALA A 123 24.06 -21.01 29.89
CA ALA A 123 24.43 -19.74 30.50
C ALA A 123 24.36 -19.82 32.04
N LYS A 124 23.28 -20.39 32.59
CA LYS A 124 23.13 -20.66 34.03
C LYS A 124 24.21 -21.59 34.56
N ALA A 125 24.56 -22.65 33.82
CA ALA A 125 25.61 -23.58 34.20
C ALA A 125 27.00 -22.93 34.23
N ARG A 126 27.28 -21.97 33.33
CA ARG A 126 28.55 -21.23 33.28
C ARG A 126 28.63 -20.11 34.31
N ASN A 127 27.50 -19.47 34.61
CA ASN A 127 27.41 -18.39 35.59
C ASN A 127 26.17 -18.58 36.49
N PRO A 128 26.31 -19.27 37.64
CA PRO A 128 25.20 -19.51 38.57
C PRO A 128 24.59 -18.24 39.19
N ALA A 129 25.28 -17.10 39.12
CA ALA A 129 24.77 -15.83 39.62
C ALA A 129 23.93 -15.06 38.58
N LEU A 130 24.00 -15.45 37.30
CA LEU A 130 23.26 -14.81 36.22
C LEU A 130 21.75 -15.02 36.41
N GLN A 131 21.02 -13.92 36.64
CA GLN A 131 19.57 -13.93 36.57
C GLN A 131 19.15 -13.90 35.10
N ILE A 132 18.50 -14.97 34.64
CA ILE A 132 18.09 -15.09 33.24
C ILE A 132 16.72 -15.78 33.14
N GLU A 133 15.81 -15.14 32.42
CA GLU A 133 14.44 -15.59 32.22
C GLU A 133 14.11 -15.72 30.74
N MET A 134 13.22 -16.65 30.41
CA MET A 134 12.70 -16.84 29.06
C MET A 134 11.23 -16.44 28.99
N LEU A 135 10.86 -15.71 27.95
CA LEU A 135 9.50 -15.35 27.62
C LEU A 135 9.18 -15.85 26.21
N VAL A 136 8.25 -16.80 26.12
CA VAL A 136 7.76 -17.31 24.84
C VAL A 136 6.51 -16.54 24.42
N VAL A 137 6.50 -16.01 23.20
CA VAL A 137 5.37 -15.27 22.63
C VAL A 137 4.69 -16.14 21.58
N GLY A 138 3.42 -16.46 21.82
CA GLY A 138 2.56 -17.14 20.87
C GLY A 138 1.25 -16.39 20.76
N ASP A 139 1.11 -15.57 19.73
CA ASP A 139 0.03 -14.60 19.53
C ASP A 139 -0.86 -14.90 18.33
N ASP A 140 -0.43 -15.78 17.42
CA ASP A 140 -1.14 -16.08 16.19
C ASP A 140 -2.40 -16.92 16.41
N VAL A 141 -3.57 -16.35 16.11
CA VAL A 141 -4.87 -17.03 16.21
C VAL A 141 -5.17 -17.91 14.99
N GLY A 142 -4.35 -17.85 13.93
CA GLY A 142 -4.44 -18.74 12.78
C GLY A 142 -4.24 -20.22 13.14
N VAL A 143 -3.62 -20.51 14.30
CA VAL A 143 -3.57 -21.87 14.87
C VAL A 143 -4.72 -22.06 15.86
N PRO A 144 -5.78 -22.80 15.48
CA PRO A 144 -6.91 -23.05 16.38
C PRO A 144 -6.50 -23.93 17.56
N ARG A 145 -7.18 -23.79 18.71
CA ARG A 145 -6.88 -24.54 19.96
C ARG A 145 -6.79 -26.04 19.75
N SER A 146 -7.68 -26.63 18.95
CA SER A 146 -7.66 -28.06 18.63
C SER A 146 -6.39 -28.53 17.90
N ARG A 147 -5.72 -27.63 17.15
CA ARG A 147 -4.46 -27.92 16.43
C ARG A 147 -3.21 -27.48 17.19
N ALA A 148 -3.33 -26.53 18.12
CA ALA A 148 -2.20 -26.01 18.88
C ALA A 148 -1.49 -27.08 19.74
N GLY A 149 -2.22 -28.13 20.15
CA GLY A 149 -1.68 -29.24 20.94
C GLY A 149 -0.95 -28.74 22.20
N LYS A 150 0.20 -29.33 22.51
CA LYS A 150 1.08 -28.87 23.61
C LYS A 150 2.06 -27.78 23.19
N VAL A 151 2.19 -27.51 21.89
CA VAL A 151 3.14 -26.53 21.35
C VAL A 151 2.58 -25.12 21.50
N GLY A 152 1.27 -24.93 21.34
CA GLY A 152 0.61 -23.63 21.42
C GLY A 152 0.51 -22.93 20.06
N ARG A 153 0.20 -21.63 20.11
CA ARG A 153 0.08 -20.73 18.95
C ARG A 153 1.45 -20.34 18.42
N ARG A 154 1.58 -20.06 17.11
CA ARG A 154 2.82 -19.46 16.54
C ARG A 154 3.06 -18.06 17.13
N GLY A 155 4.33 -17.64 17.19
CA GLY A 155 4.71 -16.27 17.50
C GLY A 155 4.91 -15.46 16.21
N ILE A 156 4.21 -14.35 16.04
CA ILE A 156 4.29 -13.47 14.86
C ILE A 156 4.44 -12.00 15.28
N ALA A 157 3.87 -11.06 14.51
CA ALA A 157 4.11 -9.62 14.62
C ALA A 157 3.84 -9.02 16.02
N GLY A 158 2.98 -9.61 16.84
CA GLY A 158 2.73 -9.14 18.20
C GLY A 158 3.95 -9.24 19.11
N THR A 159 4.91 -10.09 18.78
CA THR A 159 6.23 -10.17 19.44
C THR A 159 6.95 -8.81 19.45
N VAL A 160 6.76 -7.99 18.40
CA VAL A 160 7.37 -6.65 18.32
C VAL A 160 6.84 -5.72 19.41
N LEU A 161 5.55 -5.80 19.75
CA LEU A 161 4.97 -5.01 20.85
C LEU A 161 5.52 -5.46 22.22
N VAL A 162 5.73 -6.76 22.40
CA VAL A 162 6.38 -7.31 23.61
C VAL A 162 7.78 -6.74 23.76
N HIS A 163 8.57 -6.72 22.67
CA HIS A 163 9.90 -6.14 22.68
C HIS A 163 9.90 -4.64 22.96
N LYS A 164 8.96 -3.88 22.36
CA LYS A 164 8.85 -2.44 22.60
C LYS A 164 8.58 -2.13 24.07
N VAL A 165 7.66 -2.86 24.69
CA VAL A 165 7.29 -2.66 26.10
C VAL A 165 8.43 -3.09 27.03
N THR A 166 9.01 -4.27 26.81
CA THR A 166 10.10 -4.79 27.66
C THR A 166 11.38 -3.96 27.54
N GLY A 167 11.73 -3.53 26.33
CA GLY A 167 12.86 -2.63 26.07
C GLY A 167 12.67 -1.25 26.71
N ALA A 168 11.46 -0.68 26.65
CA ALA A 168 11.14 0.58 27.31
C ALA A 168 11.24 0.48 28.84
N LEU A 169 10.77 -0.63 29.43
CA LEU A 169 10.92 -0.88 30.87
C LEU A 169 12.39 -1.02 31.28
N ALA A 170 13.17 -1.78 30.51
CA ALA A 170 14.59 -1.94 30.76
C ALA A 170 15.32 -0.59 30.69
N ALA A 171 15.07 0.20 29.64
CA ALA A 171 15.65 1.55 29.50
C ALA A 171 15.23 2.50 30.64
N ALA A 172 14.02 2.34 31.18
CA ALA A 172 13.55 3.09 32.35
C ALA A 172 14.11 2.58 33.70
N GLY A 173 14.98 1.56 33.69
CA GLY A 173 15.67 1.05 34.87
C GLY A 173 14.85 0.09 35.74
N TYR A 174 13.77 -0.50 35.21
CA TYR A 174 13.02 -1.53 35.92
C TYR A 174 13.85 -2.83 36.03
N GLU A 175 13.69 -3.53 37.15
CA GLU A 175 14.42 -4.77 37.43
C GLU A 175 13.79 -5.97 36.69
N LEU A 176 14.58 -7.03 36.45
CA LEU A 176 14.19 -8.19 35.65
C LEU A 176 12.80 -8.79 36.01
N PRO A 177 12.42 -8.96 37.29
CA PRO A 177 11.10 -9.50 37.63
C PRO A 177 9.93 -8.68 37.08
N ASP A 178 10.03 -7.34 37.10
CA ASP A 178 8.98 -6.47 36.56
C ASP A 178 8.95 -6.51 35.04
N VAL A 179 10.11 -6.48 34.39
CA VAL A 179 10.22 -6.60 32.92
C VAL A 179 9.59 -7.90 32.43
N VAL A 180 9.90 -9.03 33.09
CA VAL A 180 9.33 -10.35 32.77
C VAL A 180 7.82 -10.38 33.02
N ARG A 181 7.36 -9.87 34.16
CA ARG A 181 5.94 -9.87 34.52
C ARG A 181 5.11 -9.05 33.52
N VAL A 182 5.54 -7.85 33.18
CA VAL A 182 4.82 -7.00 32.23
C VAL A 182 4.93 -7.56 30.81
N GLY A 183 6.08 -8.12 30.40
CA GLY A 183 6.22 -8.83 29.13
C GLY A 183 5.24 -9.99 28.99
N ARG A 184 5.08 -10.81 30.05
CA ARG A 184 4.07 -11.89 30.12
C ARG A 184 2.66 -11.34 30.03
N LEU A 185 2.36 -10.27 30.77
CA LEU A 185 1.06 -9.62 30.74
C LEU A 185 0.69 -9.16 29.32
N VAL A 186 1.61 -8.48 28.63
CA VAL A 186 1.40 -8.03 27.25
C VAL A 186 1.21 -9.20 26.30
N ALA A 187 2.07 -10.22 26.35
CA ALA A 187 1.97 -11.40 25.49
C ALA A 187 0.64 -12.17 25.68
N GLN A 188 0.06 -12.16 26.88
CA GLN A 188 -1.23 -12.79 27.19
C GLN A 188 -2.44 -11.95 26.73
N ASN A 189 -2.24 -10.67 26.45
CA ASN A 189 -3.30 -9.72 26.11
C ASN A 189 -3.22 -9.23 24.66
N LEU A 190 -2.43 -9.91 23.82
CA LEU A 190 -2.38 -9.67 22.39
C LEU A 190 -2.71 -10.92 21.57
N ALA A 191 -3.24 -10.67 20.38
CA ALA A 191 -3.64 -11.67 19.41
C ALA A 191 -3.41 -11.12 18.00
N SER A 192 -2.95 -11.97 17.10
CA SER A 192 -2.55 -11.60 15.75
C SER A 192 -3.10 -12.57 14.72
N ILE A 193 -3.36 -12.08 13.51
CA ILE A 193 -3.68 -12.92 12.35
C ILE A 193 -3.10 -12.32 11.08
N GLY A 194 -2.52 -13.17 10.24
CA GLY A 194 -2.01 -12.80 8.91
C GLY A 194 -2.94 -13.19 7.77
N VAL A 195 -2.76 -12.56 6.62
CA VAL A 195 -3.32 -12.98 5.34
C VAL A 195 -2.26 -12.82 4.26
N SER A 196 -2.26 -13.67 3.24
CA SER A 196 -1.31 -13.60 2.13
C SER A 196 -1.95 -13.92 0.79
N LEU A 197 -1.50 -13.20 -0.24
CA LEU A 197 -1.88 -13.40 -1.65
C LEU A 197 -1.06 -14.50 -2.33
N SER A 198 0.06 -14.91 -1.73
CA SER A 198 0.96 -15.94 -2.27
C SER A 198 1.94 -16.44 -1.21
N HIS A 199 2.53 -17.62 -1.45
CA HIS A 199 3.71 -18.08 -0.74
C HIS A 199 4.96 -17.27 -1.11
N VAL A 200 5.99 -17.31 -0.26
CA VAL A 200 7.28 -16.62 -0.45
C VAL A 200 8.39 -17.57 -0.84
N HIS A 201 9.27 -17.13 -1.75
CA HIS A 201 10.32 -17.99 -2.27
C HIS A 201 11.59 -17.81 -1.43
N VAL A 202 12.05 -18.88 -0.80
CA VAL A 202 13.32 -18.85 -0.04
C VAL A 202 14.51 -18.77 -1.03
N PRO A 203 15.39 -17.75 -0.94
CA PRO A 203 16.55 -17.62 -1.81
C PRO A 203 17.39 -18.89 -1.89
N GLY A 204 17.78 -19.27 -3.10
CA GLY A 204 18.64 -20.44 -3.35
C GLY A 204 17.91 -21.78 -3.38
N ARG A 205 16.60 -21.83 -3.07
CA ARG A 205 15.79 -23.00 -3.40
C ARG A 205 15.62 -23.14 -4.92
N PRO A 206 15.53 -24.37 -5.45
CA PRO A 206 15.15 -24.58 -6.84
C PRO A 206 13.82 -23.87 -7.14
N ARG A 207 13.74 -23.23 -8.30
CA ARG A 207 12.48 -22.68 -8.78
C ARG A 207 11.53 -23.85 -8.99
N GLY A 208 10.50 -23.95 -8.15
CA GLY A 208 9.45 -24.94 -8.30
C GLY A 208 8.68 -24.71 -9.59
N ASP A 209 7.94 -25.73 -10.01
CA ASP A 209 6.89 -25.57 -11.00
C ASP A 209 5.83 -24.59 -10.44
N ALA A 210 5.39 -23.63 -11.26
CA ALA A 210 4.30 -22.72 -10.89
C ALA A 210 2.97 -23.45 -10.65
N SER A 211 2.88 -24.73 -10.99
CA SER A 211 1.75 -25.63 -10.72
C SER A 211 1.94 -26.54 -9.48
N ALA A 212 2.98 -26.32 -8.66
CA ALA A 212 3.24 -27.14 -7.48
C ALA A 212 2.07 -27.11 -6.47
N GLU A 213 1.75 -28.28 -5.91
CA GLU A 213 0.73 -28.44 -4.86
C GLU A 213 1.00 -27.48 -3.69
N GLY A 214 -0.04 -26.75 -3.27
CA GLY A 214 0.00 -25.81 -2.16
C GLY A 214 0.01 -24.32 -2.54
N LEU A 215 0.29 -23.97 -3.80
CA LEU A 215 0.17 -22.59 -4.28
C LEU A 215 -1.29 -22.12 -4.32
N LEU A 216 -1.50 -20.82 -4.14
CA LEU A 216 -2.81 -20.17 -4.25
C LEU A 216 -3.18 -19.94 -5.72
N ALA A 217 -4.46 -20.09 -6.05
CA ALA A 217 -4.99 -19.70 -7.36
C ALA A 217 -4.92 -18.16 -7.54
N PRO A 218 -4.99 -17.64 -8.78
CA PRO A 218 -4.88 -16.20 -9.04
C PRO A 218 -5.92 -15.31 -8.32
N ASP A 219 -7.06 -15.86 -7.96
CA ASP A 219 -8.17 -15.20 -7.27
C ASP A 219 -8.31 -15.64 -5.81
N GLU A 220 -7.34 -16.38 -5.26
CA GLU A 220 -7.34 -16.89 -3.89
C GLU A 220 -6.41 -16.10 -2.95
N VAL A 221 -6.83 -16.00 -1.69
CA VAL A 221 -6.01 -15.53 -0.56
C VAL A 221 -6.03 -16.55 0.57
N GLU A 222 -4.96 -16.62 1.36
CA GLU A 222 -4.85 -17.54 2.50
C GLU A 222 -4.81 -16.78 3.82
N ILE A 223 -5.84 -16.98 4.65
CA ILE A 223 -5.99 -16.39 5.98
C ILE A 223 -5.32 -17.30 7.01
N GLY A 224 -4.56 -16.69 7.92
CA GLY A 224 -3.81 -17.36 8.96
C GLY A 224 -2.53 -18.04 8.47
N MET A 225 -2.05 -17.75 7.26
CA MET A 225 -0.78 -18.29 6.77
C MET A 225 0.37 -17.85 7.69
N GLY A 226 1.27 -18.78 8.03
CA GLY A 226 2.41 -18.49 8.89
C GLY A 226 3.53 -17.74 8.16
N ILE A 227 4.43 -17.14 8.95
CA ILE A 227 5.55 -16.35 8.41
C ILE A 227 6.62 -17.19 7.68
N HIS A 228 6.49 -18.52 7.63
CA HIS A 228 7.40 -19.42 6.90
C HIS A 228 6.68 -20.27 5.83
N ASN A 229 5.55 -19.79 5.29
CA ASN A 229 4.63 -20.53 4.41
C ASN A 229 3.93 -21.72 5.08
N GLU A 230 3.80 -21.75 6.42
CA GLU A 230 2.96 -22.75 7.05
C GLU A 230 1.50 -22.51 6.69
N ALA A 231 0.78 -23.58 6.36
CA ALA A 231 -0.62 -23.50 5.97
C ALA A 231 -1.45 -22.68 6.97
N GLY A 232 -2.33 -21.87 6.41
CA GLY A 232 -3.28 -21.07 7.13
C GLY A 232 -4.49 -21.87 7.61
N CYS A 233 -5.44 -21.14 8.16
CA CYS A 233 -6.68 -21.72 8.66
C CYS A 233 -7.84 -21.68 7.67
N GLY A 234 -7.69 -20.97 6.55
CA GLY A 234 -8.70 -20.89 5.51
C GLY A 234 -8.20 -20.21 4.24
N ARG A 235 -8.87 -20.50 3.13
CA ARG A 235 -8.69 -19.82 1.84
C ARG A 235 -10.00 -19.16 1.45
N SER A 236 -9.91 -18.00 0.83
CA SER A 236 -11.05 -17.25 0.28
C SER A 236 -10.78 -16.91 -1.18
N SER A 237 -11.83 -16.77 -1.99
CA SER A 237 -11.72 -16.47 -3.42
C SER A 237 -12.78 -15.47 -3.88
N GLY A 238 -12.57 -14.81 -5.02
CA GLY A 238 -13.53 -13.87 -5.60
C GLY A 238 -13.83 -12.69 -4.65
N GLY A 239 -15.10 -12.33 -4.46
CA GLY A 239 -15.48 -11.22 -3.57
C GLY A 239 -15.09 -11.42 -2.10
N ASP A 240 -14.87 -12.66 -1.66
CA ASP A 240 -14.43 -12.97 -0.29
C ASP A 240 -12.91 -12.79 -0.12
N ALA A 241 -12.16 -12.67 -1.23
CA ALA A 241 -10.73 -12.35 -1.25
C ALA A 241 -10.45 -10.84 -1.27
N GLU A 242 -11.48 -10.00 -1.43
CA GLU A 242 -11.36 -8.55 -1.39
C GLU A 242 -11.16 -8.03 0.05
N LEU A 243 -10.48 -6.89 0.17
CA LEU A 243 -10.02 -6.34 1.45
C LEU A 243 -11.11 -6.25 2.54
N PRO A 244 -12.33 -5.73 2.29
CA PRO A 244 -13.36 -5.63 3.33
C PRO A 244 -13.79 -6.99 3.89
N SER A 245 -13.97 -7.99 3.02
CA SER A 245 -14.37 -9.35 3.39
C SER A 245 -13.26 -10.05 4.18
N VAL A 246 -12.01 -9.92 3.72
CA VAL A 246 -10.83 -10.48 4.38
C VAL A 246 -10.65 -9.87 5.77
N VAL A 247 -10.73 -8.54 5.91
CA VAL A 247 -10.61 -7.86 7.21
C VAL A 247 -11.75 -8.27 8.14
N SER A 248 -12.98 -8.41 7.63
CA SER A 248 -14.12 -8.88 8.41
C SER A 248 -13.87 -10.27 9.00
N GLU A 249 -13.37 -11.20 8.18
CA GLU A 249 -13.04 -12.56 8.65
C GLU A 249 -11.87 -12.55 9.65
N MET A 250 -10.82 -11.76 9.40
CA MET A 250 -9.69 -11.61 10.32
C MET A 250 -10.13 -11.07 11.69
N LEU A 251 -10.95 -10.01 11.71
CA LEU A 251 -11.48 -9.43 12.94
C LEU A 251 -12.43 -10.39 13.66
N ARG A 252 -13.25 -11.15 12.91
CA ARG A 252 -14.10 -12.20 13.48
C ARG A 252 -13.26 -13.24 14.21
N GLN A 253 -12.18 -13.73 13.60
CA GLN A 253 -11.28 -14.70 14.25
C GLN A 253 -10.57 -14.14 15.48
N LEU A 254 -10.31 -12.83 15.53
CA LEU A 254 -9.69 -12.17 16.68
C LEU A 254 -10.67 -11.90 17.83
N LEU A 255 -11.93 -11.60 17.53
CA LEU A 255 -12.85 -10.93 18.46
C LEU A 255 -14.18 -11.67 18.72
N ASP A 256 -14.57 -12.63 17.89
CA ASP A 256 -15.85 -13.32 18.03
C ASP A 256 -15.84 -14.23 19.27
N PRO A 257 -16.62 -13.93 20.33
CA PRO A 257 -16.63 -14.73 21.54
C PRO A 257 -17.19 -16.14 21.33
N SER A 258 -17.91 -16.38 20.22
CA SER A 258 -18.43 -17.70 19.86
C SER A 258 -17.40 -18.59 19.17
N ASP A 259 -16.31 -18.03 18.64
CA ASP A 259 -15.18 -18.80 18.09
C ASP A 259 -14.28 -19.32 19.22
N ALA A 260 -14.72 -20.39 19.87
CA ALA A 260 -13.96 -21.04 20.95
C ALA A 260 -12.58 -21.55 20.48
N GLU A 261 -12.36 -21.72 19.18
CA GLU A 261 -11.08 -22.18 18.63
C GLU A 261 -10.06 -21.05 18.52
N ARG A 262 -10.48 -19.79 18.37
CA ARG A 262 -9.60 -18.64 18.07
C ARG A 262 -9.75 -17.41 18.96
N ASN A 263 -10.80 -17.30 19.77
CA ASN A 263 -10.95 -16.17 20.69
C ASN A 263 -9.95 -16.27 21.85
N PHE A 264 -8.72 -15.81 21.65
CA PHE A 264 -7.62 -15.92 22.60
C PHE A 264 -7.46 -14.71 23.51
N LEU A 265 -8.10 -13.58 23.20
CA LEU A 265 -8.07 -12.41 24.06
C LEU A 265 -8.90 -12.69 25.32
N PRO A 266 -8.35 -12.42 26.53
CA PRO A 266 -8.98 -12.85 27.79
C PRO A 266 -10.25 -12.05 28.11
N THR A 267 -10.34 -10.80 27.65
CA THR A 267 -11.45 -9.89 27.90
C THR A 267 -11.76 -9.08 26.66
N ARG A 268 -13.05 -8.78 26.47
CA ARG A 268 -13.47 -7.77 25.49
C ARG A 268 -13.09 -6.39 26.03
N THR A 269 -12.47 -5.58 25.20
CA THR A 269 -12.09 -4.20 25.53
C THR A 269 -12.86 -3.21 24.65
N ALA A 270 -13.14 -2.02 25.17
CA ALA A 270 -13.64 -0.90 24.38
C ALA A 270 -12.49 -0.12 23.71
N GLU A 271 -11.25 -0.35 24.15
CA GLU A 271 -10.05 0.35 23.69
C GLU A 271 -8.90 -0.64 23.43
N ALA A 272 -8.24 -0.53 22.28
CA ALA A 272 -7.14 -1.41 21.92
C ALA A 272 -6.01 -0.67 21.20
N VAL A 273 -4.80 -1.22 21.29
CA VAL A 273 -3.69 -0.88 20.41
C VAL A 273 -3.76 -1.79 19.18
N VAL A 274 -3.59 -1.21 18.00
CA VAL A 274 -3.61 -1.92 16.72
C VAL A 274 -2.22 -1.84 16.08
N LEU A 275 -1.70 -2.97 15.63
CA LEU A 275 -0.50 -3.04 14.80
C LEU A 275 -0.87 -3.68 13.45
N ILE A 276 -0.77 -2.91 12.39
CA ILE A 276 -0.89 -3.33 10.99
C ILE A 276 0.53 -3.57 10.46
N ASN A 277 0.86 -4.82 10.19
CA ASN A 277 2.20 -5.21 9.78
C ASN A 277 2.21 -5.69 8.32
N ASN A 278 3.09 -5.12 7.51
CA ASN A 278 3.36 -5.53 6.14
C ASN A 278 4.30 -6.76 6.14
N LEU A 279 3.91 -7.83 5.44
CA LEU A 279 4.72 -9.04 5.32
C LEU A 279 5.87 -8.90 4.31
N GLY A 280 5.94 -7.81 3.54
CA GLY A 280 7.12 -7.43 2.78
C GLY A 280 6.80 -6.69 1.48
N ALA A 281 5.76 -7.10 0.74
CA ALA A 281 5.53 -6.66 -0.63
C ALA A 281 4.32 -5.74 -0.84
N LEU A 282 3.56 -5.39 0.19
CA LEU A 282 2.47 -4.40 0.02
C LEU A 282 3.02 -3.00 -0.18
N SER A 283 2.39 -2.24 -1.08
CA SER A 283 2.66 -0.81 -1.24
C SER A 283 2.18 -0.02 -0.03
N VAL A 284 2.77 1.16 0.20
CA VAL A 284 2.30 2.09 1.24
C VAL A 284 0.85 2.54 0.96
N LEU A 285 0.45 2.58 -0.32
CA LEU A 285 -0.93 2.85 -0.74
C LEU A 285 -1.90 1.78 -0.21
N GLU A 286 -1.61 0.50 -0.47
CA GLU A 286 -2.42 -0.62 0.00
C GLU A 286 -2.42 -0.70 1.53
N LEU A 287 -1.27 -0.48 2.18
CA LEU A 287 -1.18 -0.48 3.63
C LEU A 287 -2.07 0.62 4.26
N GLY A 288 -2.19 1.78 3.60
CA GLY A 288 -3.12 2.84 3.98
C GLY A 288 -4.58 2.40 3.90
N ALA A 289 -4.96 1.67 2.84
CA ALA A 289 -6.31 1.10 2.71
C ALA A 289 -6.60 0.06 3.81
N VAL A 290 -5.64 -0.82 4.12
CA VAL A 290 -5.76 -1.80 5.21
C VAL A 290 -5.98 -1.11 6.56
N VAL A 291 -5.24 -0.03 6.84
CA VAL A 291 -5.41 0.75 8.08
C VAL A 291 -6.82 1.32 8.17
N THR A 292 -7.31 1.95 7.11
CA THR A 292 -8.67 2.53 7.07
C THR A 292 -9.72 1.45 7.31
N GLU A 293 -9.67 0.35 6.56
CA GLU A 293 -10.67 -0.73 6.64
C GLU A 293 -10.69 -1.37 8.04
N VAL A 294 -9.54 -1.70 8.61
CA VAL A 294 -9.46 -2.31 9.95
C VAL A 294 -10.01 -1.36 11.02
N VAL A 295 -9.65 -0.08 10.97
CA VAL A 295 -10.13 0.91 11.95
C VAL A 295 -11.63 1.13 11.83
N ASP A 296 -12.15 1.27 10.60
CA ASP A 296 -13.57 1.51 10.35
C ASP A 296 -14.42 0.32 10.82
N GLN A 297 -13.99 -0.92 10.55
CA GLN A 297 -14.71 -2.10 11.03
C GLN A 297 -14.61 -2.29 12.55
N LEU A 298 -13.45 -2.03 13.17
CA LEU A 298 -13.30 -2.07 14.63
C LEU A 298 -14.26 -1.10 15.32
N GLN A 299 -14.38 0.13 14.82
CA GLN A 299 -15.25 1.16 15.39
C GLN A 299 -16.73 0.89 15.08
N GLY A 300 -17.05 0.59 13.82
CA GLY A 300 -18.41 0.42 13.34
C GLY A 300 -19.09 -0.87 13.79
N GLN A 301 -18.37 -1.99 13.76
CA GLN A 301 -18.96 -3.32 14.03
C GLN A 301 -18.66 -3.82 15.45
N TYR A 302 -17.43 -3.62 15.94
CA TYR A 302 -17.01 -4.18 17.23
C TYR A 302 -17.10 -3.17 18.38
N HIS A 303 -17.30 -1.89 18.08
CA HIS A 303 -17.29 -0.76 19.02
C HIS A 303 -15.99 -0.66 19.84
N ILE A 304 -14.86 -0.99 19.20
CA ILE A 304 -13.52 -0.87 19.76
C ILE A 304 -12.89 0.42 19.21
N THR A 305 -12.40 1.27 20.11
CA THR A 305 -11.66 2.48 19.75
C THR A 305 -10.16 2.19 19.73
N PRO A 306 -9.50 2.29 18.57
CA PRO A 306 -8.05 2.20 18.52
C PRO A 306 -7.41 3.41 19.23
N VAL A 307 -6.75 3.18 20.37
CA VAL A 307 -6.07 4.25 21.12
C VAL A 307 -4.66 4.53 20.58
N ARG A 308 -4.08 3.55 19.88
CA ARG A 308 -2.88 3.67 19.05
C ARG A 308 -2.99 2.75 17.85
N VAL A 309 -2.52 3.23 16.70
CA VAL A 309 -2.41 2.46 15.46
C VAL A 309 -0.99 2.59 14.94
N PHE A 310 -0.27 1.48 14.90
CA PHE A 310 1.03 1.37 14.25
C PHE A 310 0.83 0.68 12.90
N ALA A 311 1.42 1.24 11.84
CA ALA A 311 1.34 0.67 10.50
C ALA A 311 2.70 0.74 9.83
N GLY A 312 3.20 -0.38 9.32
CA GLY A 312 4.52 -0.44 8.71
C GLY A 312 5.04 -1.87 8.55
N THR A 313 6.33 -1.99 8.29
CA THR A 313 7.02 -3.27 8.10
C THR A 313 7.82 -3.60 9.35
N PHE A 314 7.29 -4.45 10.23
CA PHE A 314 7.87 -4.76 11.54
C PHE A 314 8.36 -6.22 11.64
N MET A 315 7.65 -7.14 11.02
CA MET A 315 8.01 -8.56 10.92
C MET A 315 7.56 -9.09 9.55
N THR A 316 8.50 -9.26 8.63
CA THR A 316 8.22 -9.71 7.28
C THR A 316 8.14 -11.23 7.19
N SER A 317 7.78 -11.72 6.01
CA SER A 317 8.13 -13.02 5.49
C SER A 317 8.77 -12.77 4.12
N LEU A 318 10.05 -12.41 4.08
CA LEU A 318 10.76 -12.02 2.85
C LEU A 318 9.98 -11.00 2.00
N ASP A 319 9.60 -11.36 0.77
CA ASP A 319 8.78 -10.59 -0.16
C ASP A 319 7.29 -10.96 -0.09
N GLY A 320 6.80 -11.28 1.12
CA GLY A 320 5.42 -11.68 1.40
C GLY A 320 4.38 -10.68 0.92
N PRO A 321 3.53 -11.03 -0.07
CA PRO A 321 2.45 -10.16 -0.53
C PRO A 321 1.25 -10.32 0.41
N GLY A 322 1.31 -9.68 1.57
CA GLY A 322 0.28 -9.80 2.59
C GLY A 322 0.49 -8.89 3.78
N PHE A 323 -0.44 -8.95 4.73
CA PHE A 323 -0.38 -8.18 5.97
C PHE A 323 -0.85 -9.02 7.15
N SER A 324 -0.58 -8.52 8.36
CA SER A 324 -1.17 -9.04 9.58
C SER A 324 -1.75 -7.93 10.45
N VAL A 325 -2.80 -8.26 11.18
CA VAL A 325 -3.43 -7.40 12.17
C VAL A 325 -3.15 -7.99 13.55
N THR A 326 -2.60 -7.17 14.44
CA THR A 326 -2.45 -7.48 15.86
C THR A 326 -3.30 -6.54 16.68
N LEU A 327 -4.06 -7.08 17.62
CA LEU A 327 -4.75 -6.33 18.66
C LEU A 327 -4.07 -6.58 20.00
N LEU A 328 -3.82 -5.51 20.75
CA LEU A 328 -3.36 -5.56 22.13
C LEU A 328 -4.38 -4.82 23.01
N ASN A 329 -4.94 -5.54 23.97
CA ASN A 329 -5.85 -4.95 24.95
C ASN A 329 -5.12 -3.92 25.81
N MET A 330 -5.82 -2.84 26.17
CA MET A 330 -5.35 -1.93 27.20
C MET A 330 -5.32 -2.66 28.55
N VAL A 331 -4.15 -2.73 29.16
CA VAL A 331 -3.92 -3.39 30.45
C VAL A 331 -3.24 -2.44 31.43
N ASP A 332 -3.54 -2.63 32.72
CA ASP A 332 -2.76 -2.03 33.80
C ASP A 332 -1.43 -2.77 33.92
N THR A 333 -0.33 -2.05 33.69
CA THR A 333 1.02 -2.62 33.75
C THR A 333 1.43 -2.99 35.18
N GLY A 334 0.76 -2.42 36.19
CA GLY A 334 1.14 -2.55 37.60
C GLY A 334 2.49 -1.91 37.93
N VAL A 335 3.02 -1.07 37.03
CA VAL A 335 4.18 -0.20 37.27
C VAL A 335 3.78 1.27 37.03
N LYS A 336 4.66 2.20 37.36
CA LYS A 336 4.38 3.64 37.21
C LYS A 336 4.07 4.06 35.78
N MET A 337 4.71 3.45 34.79
CA MET A 337 4.49 3.75 33.37
C MET A 337 3.29 2.96 32.83
N SER A 338 2.33 3.66 32.25
CA SER A 338 1.21 3.07 31.52
C SER A 338 1.67 2.33 30.26
N LEU A 339 0.82 1.45 29.74
CA LEU A 339 1.12 0.73 28.49
C LEU A 339 1.38 1.69 27.32
N LEU A 340 0.61 2.78 27.22
CA LEU A 340 0.81 3.77 26.15
C LEU A 340 2.14 4.52 26.30
N GLU A 341 2.52 4.90 27.52
CA GLU A 341 3.83 5.52 27.75
C GLU A 341 4.99 4.58 27.38
N LEU A 342 4.85 3.27 27.63
CA LEU A 342 5.87 2.29 27.23
C LEU A 342 5.95 2.10 25.70
N LEU A 343 4.80 2.08 25.02
CA LEU A 343 4.73 1.99 23.56
C LEU A 343 5.24 3.27 22.88
N ASP A 344 4.95 4.44 23.45
CA ASP A 344 5.36 5.75 22.94
C ASP A 344 6.78 6.14 23.40
N ALA A 345 7.39 5.40 24.33
CA ALA A 345 8.73 5.71 24.85
C ALA A 345 9.76 5.76 23.71
N PRO A 346 10.72 6.71 23.73
CA PRO A 346 11.75 6.82 22.70
C PRO A 346 12.53 5.52 22.52
N SER A 347 12.95 5.25 21.29
CA SER A 347 13.85 4.14 20.97
C SER A 347 14.77 4.57 19.84
N ASN A 348 16.04 4.17 19.90
CA ASN A 348 16.99 4.42 18.82
C ASN A 348 17.27 3.11 18.09
N VAL A 349 16.36 2.71 17.19
CA VAL A 349 16.47 1.48 16.38
C VAL A 349 15.94 1.70 14.97
N THR A 350 16.40 0.94 13.98
CA THR A 350 15.94 1.11 12.58
C THR A 350 14.61 0.43 12.31
N GLY A 351 14.26 -0.61 13.06
CA GLY A 351 13.04 -1.39 12.88
C GLY A 351 11.76 -0.75 13.42
N TRP A 352 11.87 0.32 14.23
CA TRP A 352 10.75 1.00 14.87
C TRP A 352 10.62 2.44 14.35
N GLN A 353 10.16 2.60 13.11
CA GLN A 353 9.98 3.90 12.45
C GLN A 353 8.60 4.51 12.76
N VAL A 354 8.26 4.64 14.04
CA VAL A 354 7.01 5.24 14.48
C VAL A 354 7.25 6.72 14.83
N PRO A 355 6.53 7.67 14.22
CA PRO A 355 6.66 9.09 14.57
C PRO A 355 6.37 9.33 16.06
N GLU A 356 7.21 10.13 16.72
CA GLU A 356 6.96 10.56 18.09
C GLU A 356 5.63 11.28 18.20
N ARG A 357 4.83 10.90 19.20
CA ARG A 357 3.59 11.61 19.49
C ARG A 357 3.92 12.97 20.06
N ARG A 358 3.62 14.03 19.31
CA ARG A 358 3.42 15.35 19.90
C ARG A 358 2.02 15.40 20.47
N ASP A 359 1.86 15.94 21.68
CA ASP A 359 0.54 16.25 22.24
C ASP A 359 -0.13 17.32 21.37
N ILE A 360 -0.80 16.87 20.32
CA ILE A 360 -1.74 17.67 19.57
C ILE A 360 -3.01 17.63 20.41
N SER A 361 -3.25 18.72 21.15
CA SER A 361 -4.48 18.96 21.91
C SER A 361 -5.69 18.53 21.07
N SER A 362 -6.28 17.38 21.43
CA SER A 362 -7.57 16.80 21.00
C SER A 362 -8.28 17.51 19.82
N GLY A 363 -7.62 17.63 18.68
CA GLY A 363 -8.26 18.01 17.44
C GLY A 363 -9.05 16.79 17.02
N LYS A 364 -10.38 16.82 17.18
CA LYS A 364 -11.28 15.84 16.53
C LYS A 364 -10.72 15.60 15.13
N ARG A 365 -10.56 14.32 14.72
CA ARG A 365 -10.26 13.94 13.33
C ARG A 365 -11.14 14.81 12.45
N GLY A 366 -10.52 15.83 11.87
CA GLY A 366 -11.20 16.85 11.12
C GLY A 366 -11.39 16.28 9.73
N ASP A 367 -12.23 15.26 9.63
CA ASP A 367 -12.76 14.93 8.33
C ASP A 367 -13.60 16.14 7.94
N LYS A 368 -13.04 16.98 7.07
CA LYS A 368 -13.81 18.01 6.39
C LYS A 368 -14.68 17.33 5.33
N THR A 369 -15.42 16.31 5.72
CA THR A 369 -16.70 15.92 5.12
C THR A 369 -17.79 16.89 5.57
N GLY A 370 -17.42 18.15 5.85
CA GLY A 370 -18.32 19.23 5.51
C GLY A 370 -18.39 19.23 3.99
N THR A 371 -19.50 18.72 3.46
CA THR A 371 -20.15 19.34 2.31
C THR A 371 -20.19 20.82 2.63
N THR A 372 -19.12 21.56 2.31
CA THR A 372 -19.27 22.93 1.93
C THR A 372 -20.08 22.83 0.67
N SER A 373 -21.40 22.76 0.84
CA SER A 373 -22.31 23.68 0.19
C SER A 373 -21.63 25.05 0.28
N LYS A 374 -20.65 25.27 -0.60
CA LYS A 374 -20.63 26.51 -1.32
C LYS A 374 -22.00 26.52 -1.93
N THR A 375 -22.90 27.24 -1.27
CA THR A 375 -23.93 27.98 -1.95
C THR A 375 -23.21 28.82 -2.99
N ASP A 376 -22.83 28.17 -4.10
CA ASP A 376 -22.83 28.81 -5.38
C ASP A 376 -24.24 29.39 -5.44
N SER A 377 -24.30 30.68 -5.21
CA SER A 377 -25.44 31.51 -5.57
C SER A 377 -25.86 31.00 -6.95
N PRO A 378 -27.14 30.76 -7.23
CA PRO A 378 -27.54 30.28 -8.54
C PRO A 378 -26.95 31.27 -9.54
N LYS A 379 -25.87 30.86 -10.24
CA LYS A 379 -25.31 31.63 -11.34
C LYS A 379 -26.51 31.77 -12.24
N SER A 380 -27.03 32.99 -12.36
CA SER A 380 -28.23 33.29 -13.13
C SER A 380 -28.14 32.47 -14.40
N GLU A 381 -29.07 31.53 -14.63
CA GLU A 381 -29.08 30.69 -15.83
C GLU A 381 -28.91 31.64 -17.00
N GLN A 382 -27.73 31.62 -17.62
CA GLN A 382 -27.43 32.55 -18.70
C GLN A 382 -28.34 32.14 -19.85
N GLU A 383 -29.26 33.02 -20.23
CA GLU A 383 -30.16 32.77 -21.35
C GLU A 383 -29.31 32.50 -22.59
N CYS A 384 -29.52 31.33 -23.21
CA CYS A 384 -28.75 30.88 -24.37
C CYS A 384 -29.62 31.03 -25.62
N LEU A 385 -29.32 32.02 -26.45
CA LEU A 385 -29.99 32.31 -27.71
C LEU A 385 -29.38 31.59 -28.93
N LEU A 386 -28.39 30.72 -28.70
CA LEU A 386 -27.79 29.88 -29.73
C LEU A 386 -28.77 28.79 -30.19
N GLU A 387 -29.00 28.72 -31.49
CA GLU A 387 -29.85 27.69 -32.12
C GLU A 387 -28.98 26.46 -32.44
N CYS A 388 -29.18 25.36 -31.71
CA CYS A 388 -28.41 24.13 -31.83
C CYS A 388 -29.33 22.91 -31.82
N ASP A 389 -29.07 21.92 -32.69
CA ASP A 389 -29.67 20.59 -32.57
C ASP A 389 -29.01 19.83 -31.41
N LEU A 390 -29.54 20.09 -30.21
CA LEU A 390 -29.01 19.53 -28.97
C LEU A 390 -29.12 18.00 -28.94
N GLU A 391 -30.19 17.44 -29.51
CA GLU A 391 -30.39 15.99 -29.57
C GLU A 391 -29.33 15.33 -30.47
N MET A 392 -29.01 15.92 -31.62
CA MET A 392 -27.92 15.43 -32.48
C MET A 392 -26.56 15.58 -31.78
N ALA A 393 -26.30 16.73 -31.15
CA ALA A 393 -25.04 16.97 -30.44
C ALA A 393 -24.82 15.96 -29.30
N GLN A 394 -25.83 15.74 -28.48
CA GLN A 394 -25.78 14.78 -27.38
C GLN A 394 -25.63 13.34 -27.90
N ARG A 395 -26.41 12.93 -28.91
CA ARG A 395 -26.29 11.58 -29.49
C ARG A 395 -24.89 11.29 -30.03
N ARG A 396 -24.29 12.25 -30.75
CA ARG A 396 -22.91 12.11 -31.26
C ARG A 396 -21.90 12.02 -30.12
N LEU A 397 -22.01 12.90 -29.12
CA LEU A 397 -21.15 12.87 -27.94
C LEU A 397 -21.23 11.50 -27.25
N GLU A 398 -22.43 11.02 -26.92
CA GLU A 398 -22.64 9.73 -26.28
C GLU A 398 -22.05 8.57 -27.08
N HIS A 399 -22.17 8.59 -28.41
CA HIS A 399 -21.59 7.55 -29.26
C HIS A 399 -20.05 7.60 -29.26
N GLY A 400 -19.46 8.81 -29.29
CA GLY A 400 -18.03 9.01 -29.09
C GLY A 400 -17.52 8.48 -27.75
N LEU A 401 -18.24 8.79 -26.66
CA LEU A 401 -17.91 8.34 -25.30
C LEU A 401 -18.02 6.81 -25.15
N LYS A 402 -19.05 6.19 -25.71
CA LYS A 402 -19.16 4.71 -25.73
C LYS A 402 -18.04 4.06 -26.54
N THR A 403 -17.61 4.70 -27.63
CA THR A 403 -16.53 4.18 -28.47
C THR A 403 -15.17 4.23 -27.77
N ILE A 404 -14.86 5.30 -27.03
CA ILE A 404 -13.62 5.38 -26.25
C ILE A 404 -13.62 4.42 -25.04
N ILE A 405 -14.76 4.22 -24.38
CA ILE A 405 -14.91 3.19 -23.32
C ILE A 405 -14.61 1.80 -23.87
N ALA A 406 -15.14 1.47 -25.06
CA ALA A 406 -14.88 0.17 -25.70
C ALA A 406 -13.41 0.00 -26.12
N ALA A 407 -12.70 1.10 -26.39
CA ALA A 407 -11.29 1.09 -26.77
C ALA A 407 -10.32 0.99 -25.57
N GLU A 408 -10.79 1.14 -24.33
CA GLU A 408 -9.95 1.19 -23.14
C GLU A 408 -8.90 0.07 -23.05
N PRO A 409 -9.25 -1.23 -23.23
CA PRO A 409 -8.27 -2.31 -23.08
C PRO A 409 -7.11 -2.21 -24.08
N GLU A 410 -7.39 -1.72 -25.29
CA GLU A 410 -6.38 -1.52 -26.34
C GLU A 410 -5.48 -0.31 -26.00
N VAL A 411 -6.08 0.80 -25.59
CA VAL A 411 -5.35 2.03 -25.22
C VAL A 411 -4.45 1.78 -24.00
N THR A 412 -4.98 1.14 -22.96
CA THR A 412 -4.23 0.75 -21.76
C THR A 412 -3.08 -0.19 -22.11
N LYS A 413 -3.29 -1.17 -23.02
CA LYS A 413 -2.23 -2.06 -23.50
C LYS A 413 -1.10 -1.30 -24.21
N TYR A 414 -1.43 -0.34 -25.08
CA TYR A 414 -0.40 0.48 -25.72
C TYR A 414 0.36 1.31 -24.70
N ASP A 415 -0.36 1.93 -23.77
CA ASP A 415 0.25 2.76 -22.73
C ASP A 415 1.11 1.96 -21.75
N SER A 416 0.79 0.70 -21.45
CA SER A 416 1.67 -0.18 -20.66
C SER A 416 3.02 -0.46 -21.35
N ILE A 417 3.11 -0.27 -22.68
CA ILE A 417 4.35 -0.44 -23.45
C ILE A 417 5.12 0.87 -23.54
N VAL A 418 4.41 2.01 -23.72
CA VAL A 418 5.03 3.29 -24.07
C VAL A 418 4.79 4.42 -23.06
N GLY A 419 4.25 4.10 -21.89
CA GLY A 419 3.90 5.00 -20.80
C GLY A 419 3.82 4.25 -19.47
N ASP A 420 2.84 4.59 -18.63
CA ASP A 420 2.58 3.99 -17.31
C ASP A 420 1.35 3.08 -17.26
N GLY A 421 0.60 2.97 -18.35
CA GLY A 421 -0.50 2.02 -18.47
C GLY A 421 -1.81 2.50 -17.86
N ASP A 422 -2.02 3.81 -17.73
CA ASP A 422 -3.22 4.39 -17.13
C ASP A 422 -4.04 5.26 -18.11
N CYS A 423 -3.55 5.47 -19.34
CA CYS A 423 -4.19 6.37 -20.29
C CYS A 423 -5.61 5.89 -20.65
N GLY A 424 -5.77 4.59 -20.96
CA GLY A 424 -7.07 4.03 -21.32
C GLY A 424 -8.07 4.10 -20.16
N THR A 425 -7.66 3.69 -18.96
CA THR A 425 -8.51 3.72 -17.76
C THR A 425 -8.91 5.16 -17.38
N THR A 426 -8.00 6.12 -17.56
CA THR A 426 -8.27 7.56 -17.36
C THR A 426 -9.32 8.08 -18.35
N LEU A 427 -9.19 7.74 -19.64
CA LEU A 427 -10.17 8.12 -20.67
C LEU A 427 -11.55 7.48 -20.43
N LYS A 428 -11.58 6.20 -20.05
CA LYS A 428 -12.80 5.49 -19.69
C LYS A 428 -13.52 6.14 -18.50
N ARG A 429 -12.79 6.42 -17.42
CA ARG A 429 -13.32 7.06 -16.20
C ARG A 429 -13.97 8.41 -16.52
N GLY A 430 -13.30 9.25 -17.32
CA GLY A 430 -13.86 10.50 -17.82
C GLY A 430 -15.13 10.29 -18.65
N ALA A 431 -15.11 9.33 -19.57
CA ALA A 431 -16.25 9.06 -20.44
C ALA A 431 -17.49 8.53 -19.67
N GLU A 432 -17.28 7.62 -18.71
CA GLU A 432 -18.33 7.10 -17.84
C GLU A 432 -18.89 8.20 -16.94
N ALA A 433 -18.05 9.08 -16.39
CA ALA A 433 -18.50 10.22 -15.58
C ALA A 433 -19.40 11.17 -16.39
N VAL A 434 -19.04 11.48 -17.63
CA VAL A 434 -19.87 12.31 -18.52
C VAL A 434 -21.20 11.63 -18.83
N LEU A 435 -21.20 10.34 -19.22
CA LEU A 435 -22.44 9.60 -19.51
C LEU A 435 -23.37 9.52 -18.29
N ASN A 436 -22.82 9.28 -17.10
CA ASN A 436 -23.56 9.26 -15.84
C ASN A 436 -24.15 10.64 -15.53
N SER A 437 -23.39 11.72 -15.75
CA SER A 437 -23.88 13.08 -15.56
C SER A 437 -25.04 13.40 -16.50
N LEU A 438 -24.90 13.13 -17.81
CA LEU A 438 -25.92 13.44 -18.83
C LEU A 438 -27.22 12.66 -18.63
N SER A 439 -27.12 11.40 -18.20
CA SER A 439 -28.29 10.57 -17.89
C SER A 439 -29.02 11.02 -16.62
N THR A 440 -28.30 11.59 -15.66
CA THR A 440 -28.88 12.07 -14.39
C THR A 440 -29.51 13.46 -14.56
N TYR A 441 -28.86 14.35 -15.31
CA TYR A 441 -29.29 15.73 -15.51
C TYR A 441 -29.25 16.08 -17.00
N PRO A 442 -30.38 15.97 -17.73
CA PRO A 442 -30.44 16.36 -19.14
C PRO A 442 -30.17 17.87 -19.32
N PRO A 443 -29.23 18.27 -20.20
CA PRO A 443 -28.90 19.67 -20.42
C PRO A 443 -30.04 20.41 -21.15
N LYS A 444 -30.27 21.67 -20.78
CA LYS A 444 -31.33 22.51 -21.39
C LYS A 444 -30.89 23.18 -22.71
N ASN A 445 -29.58 23.36 -22.90
CA ASN A 445 -28.99 24.00 -24.08
C ASN A 445 -27.52 23.56 -24.24
N ILE A 446 -26.88 23.98 -25.34
CA ILE A 446 -25.51 23.58 -25.67
C ILE A 446 -24.46 24.06 -24.65
N ILE A 447 -24.64 25.22 -24.03
CA ILE A 447 -23.71 25.72 -23.01
C ILE A 447 -23.81 24.87 -21.74
N ALA A 448 -25.02 24.51 -21.32
CA ALA A 448 -25.24 23.62 -20.18
C ALA A 448 -24.64 22.24 -20.44
N LEU A 449 -24.76 21.71 -21.66
CA LEU A 449 -24.10 20.46 -22.07
C LEU A 449 -22.58 20.57 -21.91
N LEU A 450 -21.96 21.63 -22.43
CA LEU A 450 -20.50 21.82 -22.36
C LEU A 450 -19.98 22.06 -20.93
N ASP A 451 -20.69 22.83 -20.11
CA ASP A 451 -20.36 23.02 -18.68
C ASP A 451 -20.40 21.68 -17.93
N GLN A 452 -21.42 20.86 -18.19
CA GLN A 452 -21.59 19.56 -17.55
C GLN A 452 -20.50 18.57 -17.97
N VAL A 453 -20.13 18.54 -19.25
CA VAL A 453 -19.02 17.72 -19.75
C VAL A 453 -17.70 18.16 -19.14
N ALA A 454 -17.43 19.47 -19.10
CA ALA A 454 -16.20 20.02 -18.51
C ALA A 454 -16.06 19.66 -17.02
N ALA A 455 -17.12 19.86 -16.23
CA ALA A 455 -17.13 19.53 -14.81
C ALA A 455 -16.92 18.03 -14.56
N ALA A 456 -17.64 17.17 -15.29
CA ALA A 456 -17.50 15.72 -15.15
C ALA A 456 -16.08 15.25 -15.48
N VAL A 457 -15.43 15.83 -16.50
CA VAL A 457 -14.03 15.53 -16.84
C VAL A 457 -13.07 16.04 -15.77
N GLU A 458 -13.25 17.26 -15.26
CA GLU A 458 -12.40 17.86 -14.22
C GLU A 458 -12.45 17.05 -12.90
N ASP A 459 -13.63 16.57 -12.52
CA ASP A 459 -13.82 15.80 -11.27
C ASP A 459 -13.33 14.35 -11.36
N SER A 460 -13.18 13.80 -12.56
CA SER A 460 -12.96 12.36 -12.76
C SER A 460 -11.67 12.00 -13.48
N MET A 461 -11.02 12.94 -14.17
CA MET A 461 -9.76 12.69 -14.86
C MET A 461 -8.59 13.40 -14.17
N ASP A 462 -7.68 12.60 -13.62
CA ASP A 462 -6.44 13.11 -13.02
C ASP A 462 -5.31 13.27 -14.06
N GLY A 463 -4.17 13.80 -13.60
CA GLY A 463 -2.92 13.80 -14.37
C GLY A 463 -2.90 14.75 -15.57
N THR A 464 -1.95 14.52 -16.47
CA THR A 464 -1.73 15.43 -17.62
C THR A 464 -2.90 15.41 -18.59
N SER A 465 -3.48 14.23 -18.85
CA SER A 465 -4.65 14.08 -19.72
C SER A 465 -5.85 14.86 -19.16
N GLY A 466 -6.17 14.71 -17.87
CA GLY A 466 -7.25 15.45 -17.22
C GLY A 466 -7.10 16.96 -17.37
N ALA A 467 -5.90 17.49 -17.10
CA ALA A 467 -5.63 18.92 -17.27
C ALA A 467 -5.79 19.41 -18.73
N LEU A 468 -5.29 18.65 -19.71
CA LEU A 468 -5.41 19.01 -21.13
C LEU A 468 -6.87 19.03 -21.61
N TYR A 469 -7.65 18.01 -21.25
CA TYR A 469 -9.08 17.97 -21.58
C TYR A 469 -9.86 19.06 -20.84
N ALA A 470 -9.57 19.33 -19.55
CA ALA A 470 -10.21 20.39 -18.79
C ALA A 470 -9.93 21.78 -19.40
N ILE A 471 -8.69 22.06 -19.82
CA ILE A 471 -8.33 23.32 -20.51
C ILE A 471 -9.09 23.43 -21.84
N PHE A 472 -9.10 22.35 -22.64
CA PHE A 472 -9.79 22.32 -23.93
C PHE A 472 -11.29 22.56 -23.76
N LEU A 473 -11.95 21.80 -22.88
CA LEU A 473 -13.39 21.88 -22.66
C LEU A 473 -13.79 23.23 -22.06
N ASN A 474 -13.09 23.73 -21.04
CA ASN A 474 -13.41 25.04 -20.47
C ASN A 474 -13.19 26.18 -21.48
N SER A 475 -12.15 26.11 -22.31
CA SER A 475 -11.95 27.10 -23.37
C SER A 475 -13.02 27.01 -24.46
N LEU A 476 -13.49 25.82 -24.80
CA LEU A 476 -14.59 25.61 -25.74
C LEU A 476 -15.89 26.19 -25.16
N THR A 477 -16.21 25.87 -23.91
CA THR A 477 -17.38 26.41 -23.20
C THR A 477 -17.31 27.93 -23.10
N HIS A 478 -16.13 28.50 -22.83
CA HIS A 478 -15.92 29.93 -22.82
C HIS A 478 -16.28 30.57 -24.17
N TYR A 479 -15.84 29.98 -25.29
CA TYR A 479 -16.20 30.47 -26.63
C TYR A 479 -17.72 30.51 -26.80
N PHE A 480 -18.44 29.43 -26.50
CA PHE A 480 -19.90 29.40 -26.60
C PHE A 480 -20.58 30.46 -25.71
N LYS A 481 -20.06 30.70 -24.50
CA LYS A 481 -20.57 31.72 -23.57
C LYS A 481 -20.41 33.15 -24.10
N LEU A 482 -19.39 33.45 -24.91
CA LEU A 482 -19.22 34.77 -25.56
C LEU A 482 -20.37 35.08 -26.54
N TYR A 483 -20.97 34.05 -27.13
CA TYR A 483 -22.06 34.18 -28.10
C TYR A 483 -23.44 33.83 -27.51
N ALA A 484 -23.53 33.54 -26.21
CA ALA A 484 -24.78 33.11 -25.55
C ALA A 484 -25.96 34.07 -25.79
N ASN A 485 -25.70 35.38 -25.83
CA ASN A 485 -26.72 36.41 -26.02
C ASN A 485 -26.94 36.81 -27.49
N GLN A 486 -26.33 36.08 -28.44
CA GLN A 486 -26.45 36.33 -29.87
C GLN A 486 -27.34 35.27 -30.50
N LYS A 487 -28.27 35.69 -31.36
CA LYS A 487 -29.09 34.75 -32.14
C LYS A 487 -28.26 34.21 -33.31
N ALA A 488 -27.52 33.13 -33.06
CA ALA A 488 -26.65 32.48 -34.03
C ALA A 488 -26.93 30.97 -34.07
N THR A 489 -26.86 30.38 -35.26
CA THR A 489 -26.99 28.92 -35.46
C THR A 489 -25.63 28.25 -35.24
N VAL A 490 -25.62 27.18 -34.44
CA VAL A 490 -24.42 26.36 -34.18
C VAL A 490 -24.25 25.36 -35.32
N ASP A 491 -23.73 25.83 -36.44
CA ASP A 491 -23.41 25.03 -37.63
C ASP A 491 -21.93 24.59 -37.65
N THR A 492 -21.50 23.89 -38.71
CA THR A 492 -20.11 23.46 -38.85
C THR A 492 -19.12 24.63 -38.81
N LYS A 493 -19.50 25.79 -39.37
CA LYS A 493 -18.63 26.96 -39.36
C LYS A 493 -18.42 27.45 -37.93
N PHE A 494 -19.50 27.57 -37.14
CA PHE A 494 -19.42 27.93 -35.72
C PHE A 494 -18.49 26.99 -34.94
N TRP A 495 -18.64 25.67 -35.15
CA TRP A 495 -17.75 24.67 -34.51
C TRP A 495 -16.29 24.85 -34.90
N THR A 496 -15.98 25.11 -36.17
CA THR A 496 -14.58 25.30 -36.62
C THR A 496 -13.95 26.57 -36.05
N GLU A 497 -14.70 27.66 -35.91
CA GLU A 497 -14.24 28.90 -35.26
C GLU A 497 -14.01 28.69 -33.76
N ALA A 498 -14.94 27.98 -33.10
CA ALA A 498 -14.82 27.61 -31.69
C ALA A 498 -13.59 26.72 -31.44
N LEU A 499 -13.35 25.73 -32.30
CA LEU A 499 -12.18 24.85 -32.23
C LEU A 499 -10.88 25.64 -32.45
N ALA A 500 -10.82 26.56 -33.41
CA ALA A 500 -9.63 27.38 -33.65
C ALA A 500 -9.28 28.26 -32.43
N SER A 501 -10.29 28.88 -31.80
CA SER A 501 -10.12 29.64 -30.55
C SER A 501 -9.65 28.74 -29.40
N THR A 502 -10.25 27.56 -29.28
CA THR A 502 -9.94 26.58 -28.23
C THR A 502 -8.52 26.04 -28.34
N LEU A 503 -8.08 25.71 -29.56
CA LEU A 503 -6.71 25.24 -29.81
C LEU A 503 -5.68 26.34 -29.55
N SER A 504 -6.00 27.60 -29.89
CA SER A 504 -5.15 28.75 -29.57
C SER A 504 -5.01 28.97 -28.05
N ALA A 505 -6.07 28.67 -27.28
CA ALA A 505 -6.01 28.71 -25.82
C ALA A 505 -5.20 27.54 -25.26
N LEU A 506 -5.43 26.32 -25.75
CA LEU A 506 -4.69 25.12 -25.34
C LEU A 506 -3.18 25.28 -25.56
N ALA A 507 -2.78 25.81 -26.71
CA ALA A 507 -1.38 26.06 -27.08
C ALA A 507 -0.63 27.03 -26.14
N LYS A 508 -1.34 27.78 -25.27
CA LYS A 508 -0.71 28.62 -24.23
C LYS A 508 -0.20 27.80 -23.05
N TYR A 509 -0.77 26.61 -22.83
CA TYR A 509 -0.54 25.78 -21.66
C TYR A 509 0.17 24.47 -21.97
N THR A 510 0.23 24.07 -23.24
CA THR A 510 1.02 22.94 -23.69
C THR A 510 1.91 23.33 -24.86
N PRO A 511 3.21 22.94 -24.85
CA PRO A 511 4.08 23.13 -26.01
C PRO A 511 3.78 22.13 -27.14
N ALA A 512 2.95 21.11 -26.90
CA ALA A 512 2.73 20.00 -27.83
C ALA A 512 2.26 20.44 -29.21
N GLN A 513 2.96 19.94 -30.24
CA GLN A 513 2.68 20.12 -31.65
C GLN A 513 2.45 18.77 -32.34
N VAL A 514 1.94 18.81 -33.57
CA VAL A 514 1.97 17.63 -34.45
C VAL A 514 3.43 17.21 -34.66
N GLY A 515 3.73 15.94 -34.41
CA GLY A 515 5.06 15.36 -34.45
C GLY A 515 5.64 15.05 -33.07
N ASP A 516 5.08 15.60 -31.98
CA ASP A 516 5.59 15.38 -30.63
C ASP A 516 5.14 14.05 -30.01
N ARG A 517 4.30 13.30 -30.71
CA ARG A 517 3.72 12.02 -30.26
C ARG A 517 2.85 12.19 -29.02
N THR A 518 1.75 12.92 -29.19
CA THR A 518 0.75 13.18 -28.13
C THR A 518 -0.66 13.18 -28.72
N LEU A 519 -1.68 13.36 -27.89
CA LEU A 519 -3.07 13.54 -28.35
C LEU A 519 -3.25 14.67 -29.38
N VAL A 520 -2.32 15.63 -29.43
CA VAL A 520 -2.30 16.72 -30.43
C VAL A 520 -2.16 16.19 -31.86
N ASP A 521 -1.49 15.04 -32.04
CA ASP A 521 -1.36 14.36 -33.33
C ASP A 521 -2.67 13.81 -33.87
N ALA A 522 -3.70 13.65 -33.04
CA ALA A 522 -5.07 13.36 -33.48
C ALA A 522 -5.92 14.65 -33.54
N LEU A 523 -5.80 15.50 -32.52
CA LEU A 523 -6.64 16.68 -32.32
C LEU A 523 -6.46 17.75 -33.42
N LEU A 524 -5.22 18.12 -33.75
CA LEU A 524 -4.98 19.16 -34.76
C LEU A 524 -5.36 18.69 -36.18
N PRO A 525 -5.01 17.45 -36.62
CA PRO A 525 -5.50 16.94 -37.89
C PRO A 525 -7.01 16.90 -38.00
N PHE A 526 -7.72 16.52 -36.93
CA PHE A 526 -9.19 16.58 -36.88
C PHE A 526 -9.70 18.00 -37.14
N ALA A 527 -9.22 18.98 -36.37
CA ALA A 527 -9.70 20.35 -36.46
C ALA A 527 -9.41 21.00 -37.82
N HIS A 528 -8.20 20.80 -38.38
CA HIS A 528 -7.83 21.33 -39.69
C HIS A 528 -8.65 20.70 -40.83
N ALA A 529 -8.88 19.39 -40.77
CA ALA A 529 -9.71 18.70 -41.77
C ALA A 529 -11.18 19.14 -41.68
N LEU A 530 -11.72 19.33 -40.47
CA LEU A 530 -13.08 19.84 -40.31
C LEU A 530 -13.20 21.28 -40.85
N GLN A 531 -12.21 22.13 -40.58
CA GLN A 531 -12.18 23.52 -41.06
C GLN A 531 -12.09 23.61 -42.59
N SER A 532 -11.28 22.77 -43.21
CA SER A 532 -11.05 22.81 -44.66
C SER A 532 -12.15 22.13 -45.48
N THR A 533 -12.78 21.08 -44.94
CA THR A 533 -13.72 20.24 -45.70
C THR A 533 -15.17 20.41 -45.28
N GLY A 534 -15.41 20.91 -44.06
CA GLY A 534 -16.73 20.92 -43.44
C GLY A 534 -17.31 19.53 -43.18
N ASN A 535 -16.52 18.46 -43.35
CA ASN A 535 -16.98 17.07 -43.33
C ASN A 535 -16.42 16.34 -42.11
N LEU A 536 -17.32 15.87 -41.24
CA LEU A 536 -16.96 15.22 -39.98
C LEU A 536 -16.28 13.86 -40.18
N GLN A 537 -16.67 13.09 -41.20
CA GLN A 537 -16.04 11.80 -41.50
C GLN A 537 -14.60 11.98 -41.99
N GLN A 538 -14.34 13.00 -42.82
CA GLN A 538 -12.98 13.33 -43.25
C GLN A 538 -12.13 13.85 -42.08
N ALA A 539 -12.72 14.63 -41.17
CA ALA A 539 -12.06 15.06 -39.95
C ALA A 539 -11.67 13.88 -39.05
N SER A 540 -12.59 12.94 -38.83
CA SER A 540 -12.31 11.71 -38.07
C SER A 540 -11.20 10.88 -38.70
N GLN A 541 -11.23 10.70 -40.02
CA GLN A 541 -10.19 9.98 -40.73
C GLN A 541 -8.82 10.66 -40.59
N ALA A 542 -8.76 12.00 -40.65
CA ALA A 542 -7.51 12.73 -40.45
C ALA A 542 -6.95 12.54 -39.03
N ALA A 543 -7.82 12.50 -38.01
CA ALA A 543 -7.43 12.23 -36.63
C ALA A 543 -6.84 10.82 -36.48
N LYS A 544 -7.48 9.82 -37.09
CA LYS A 544 -7.05 8.42 -37.09
C LYS A 544 -5.73 8.23 -37.81
N ASP A 545 -5.53 8.89 -38.95
CA ASP A 545 -4.27 8.85 -39.69
C ASP A 545 -3.14 9.52 -38.89
N GLY A 546 -3.44 10.64 -38.24
CA GLY A 546 -2.53 11.32 -37.33
C GLY A 546 -2.11 10.42 -36.17
N ALA A 547 -3.08 9.85 -35.46
CA ALA A 547 -2.85 8.87 -34.40
C ALA A 547 -2.04 7.66 -34.88
N ALA A 548 -2.32 7.09 -36.05
CA ALA A 548 -1.56 5.95 -36.57
C ALA A 548 -0.09 6.31 -36.86
N LYS A 549 0.19 7.51 -37.39
CA LYS A 549 1.56 7.95 -37.72
C LYS A 549 2.44 8.08 -36.48
N THR A 550 1.86 8.34 -35.32
CA THR A 550 2.59 8.44 -34.04
C THR A 550 3.41 7.20 -33.70
N ALA A 551 3.04 6.02 -34.25
CA ALA A 551 3.79 4.79 -34.04
C ALA A 551 5.25 4.89 -34.53
N SER A 552 5.51 5.72 -35.55
CA SER A 552 6.85 5.93 -36.13
C SER A 552 7.43 7.31 -35.78
N MET A 553 6.86 8.01 -34.80
CA MET A 553 7.35 9.32 -34.37
C MET A 553 8.32 9.19 -33.20
N ARG A 554 9.34 10.06 -33.18
CA ARG A 554 10.17 10.23 -31.99
C ARG A 554 9.40 11.10 -30.99
N PRO A 555 9.22 10.66 -29.73
CA PRO A 555 8.48 11.43 -28.76
C PRO A 555 9.23 12.73 -28.43
N GLY A 556 8.53 13.86 -28.58
CA GLY A 556 9.00 15.17 -28.13
C GLY A 556 8.53 15.48 -26.71
N LEU A 557 7.39 14.91 -26.30
CA LEU A 557 6.74 15.13 -25.02
C LEU A 557 6.11 13.83 -24.48
N GLY A 558 5.62 13.90 -23.23
CA GLY A 558 4.93 12.78 -22.59
C GLY A 558 5.88 11.72 -22.01
N ARG A 559 5.29 10.70 -21.39
CA ARG A 559 6.06 9.64 -20.69
C ARG A 559 6.92 8.82 -21.65
N THR A 560 6.54 8.74 -22.91
CA THR A 560 7.28 7.96 -23.90
C THR A 560 8.70 8.46 -24.15
N VAL A 561 8.99 9.73 -23.84
CA VAL A 561 10.35 10.29 -23.88
C VAL A 561 11.33 9.50 -22.99
N TYR A 562 10.84 8.92 -21.88
CA TYR A 562 11.67 8.20 -20.92
C TYR A 562 11.79 6.69 -21.20
N ILE A 563 11.04 6.17 -22.18
CA ILE A 563 10.97 4.74 -22.47
C ILE A 563 12.14 4.34 -23.37
N GLY A 564 13.03 3.50 -22.84
CA GLY A 564 14.11 2.89 -23.62
C GLY A 564 13.65 1.72 -24.49
N ASN A 565 14.61 1.03 -25.12
CA ASN A 565 14.37 -0.16 -25.95
C ASN A 565 13.42 0.09 -27.13
N ASP A 566 13.75 1.08 -27.97
CA ASP A 566 12.99 1.50 -29.16
C ASP A 566 12.52 0.33 -30.04
N GLU A 567 13.31 -0.74 -30.15
CA GLU A 567 12.97 -1.93 -30.96
C GLU A 567 11.64 -2.58 -30.54
N SER A 568 11.25 -2.44 -29.28
CA SER A 568 10.02 -3.02 -28.73
C SER A 568 8.74 -2.29 -29.15
N TRP A 569 8.82 -1.01 -29.48
CA TRP A 569 7.62 -0.17 -29.71
C TRP A 569 7.68 0.73 -30.95
N PHE A 570 8.87 1.15 -31.39
CA PHE A 570 9.02 2.08 -32.51
C PHE A 570 8.57 1.43 -33.82
N GLY A 571 7.72 2.13 -34.57
CA GLY A 571 7.03 1.64 -35.76
C GLY A 571 5.88 0.68 -35.49
N LYS A 572 5.57 0.37 -34.23
CA LYS A 572 4.59 -0.68 -33.84
C LYS A 572 3.43 -0.16 -33.01
N ILE A 573 3.70 0.74 -32.05
CA ILE A 573 2.73 1.15 -31.03
C ILE A 573 2.44 2.65 -31.18
N PRO A 574 1.21 3.05 -31.57
CA PRO A 574 0.84 4.46 -31.61
C PRO A 574 0.81 5.08 -30.21
N ASP A 575 0.86 6.41 -30.14
CA ASP A 575 0.61 7.18 -28.93
C ASP A 575 -0.77 6.84 -28.36
N PRO A 576 -0.86 6.41 -27.09
CA PRO A 576 -2.13 6.05 -26.46
C PRO A 576 -3.13 7.22 -26.41
N GLY A 577 -2.65 8.45 -26.16
CA GLY A 577 -3.51 9.63 -26.10
C GLY A 577 -4.13 9.97 -27.47
N ALA A 578 -3.32 9.98 -28.52
CA ALA A 578 -3.77 10.19 -29.89
C ALA A 578 -4.69 9.07 -30.35
N TRP A 579 -4.34 7.81 -30.05
CA TRP A 579 -5.15 6.66 -30.40
C TRP A 579 -6.51 6.70 -29.72
N GLY A 580 -6.56 6.89 -28.40
CA GLY A 580 -7.79 7.03 -27.63
C GLY A 580 -8.68 8.17 -28.14
N LEU A 581 -8.11 9.35 -28.39
CA LEU A 581 -8.86 10.49 -28.93
C LEU A 581 -9.38 10.22 -30.36
N SER A 582 -8.63 9.51 -31.19
CA SER A 582 -9.10 9.12 -32.52
C SER A 582 -10.32 8.19 -32.46
N LYS A 583 -10.42 7.30 -31.46
CA LYS A 583 -11.59 6.44 -31.25
C LYS A 583 -12.82 7.25 -30.86
N PHE A 584 -12.65 8.28 -30.03
CA PHE A 584 -13.73 9.21 -29.71
C PHE A 584 -14.26 9.91 -30.97
N PHE A 585 -13.38 10.42 -31.84
CA PHE A 585 -13.80 11.05 -33.10
C PHE A 585 -14.45 10.06 -34.08
N ASP A 586 -13.95 8.81 -34.15
CA ASP A 586 -14.55 7.75 -34.95
C ASP A 586 -16.00 7.48 -34.52
N GLY A 587 -16.28 7.47 -33.22
CA GLY A 587 -17.65 7.42 -32.70
C GLY A 587 -18.44 8.69 -33.03
N LEU A 588 -17.86 9.87 -32.83
CA LEU A 588 -18.53 11.14 -33.10
C LEU A 588 -19.03 11.26 -34.56
N ALA A 589 -18.31 10.67 -35.52
CA ALA A 589 -18.57 10.78 -36.96
C ALA A 589 -19.53 9.70 -37.54
N GLN A 590 -19.91 8.68 -36.77
CA GLN A 590 -20.73 7.55 -37.24
C GLN A 590 -22.26 7.81 -37.24
N GLN A 591 -22.72 8.98 -36.80
CA GLN A 591 -24.14 9.33 -36.63
C GLN A 591 -24.56 10.56 -37.45
#